data_AF-A0A7W1T1B6-F1
#
_entry.id   AF-A0A7W1T1B6-F1
#
_cell.length_a   1.000
_cell.length_b   1.000
_cell.length_c   1.000
_cell.angle_alpha   90.00
_cell.angle_beta   90.00
_cell.angle_gamma   90.00
#
_symmetry.space_group_name_H-M   'P 1'
#
loop_
_entity.id
_entity.type
_entity.pdbx_description
1 polymer ?
#
loop_
_entity_poly.entity_id
_entity_poly.type
_entity_poly.pdbx_seq_one_letter_code
_entity_poly.pdbx_strand_id
1 'polypeptide(L)' 'MPKTLKKKNVFNHHQLHKCPTGIKGFDEVTQGGLPENRTTLFSGGTGTGKTLLGINFLINGASNYNEPGIFMSFE' A
#
# COMPACT_ATOMS: atom_id res chain seq x y z
N MET A 1 -22.90 19.75 -42.87
CA MET A 1 -22.04 18.91 -42.01
C MET A 1 -21.02 19.80 -41.30
N PRO A 2 -21.03 19.84 -39.96
CA PRO A 2 -19.81 20.03 -39.19
C PRO A 2 -19.56 18.78 -38.34
N LYS A 3 -18.39 18.15 -38.50
CA LYS A 3 -17.94 17.05 -37.63
C LYS A 3 -17.43 17.68 -36.34
N THR A 4 -18.20 17.54 -35.27
CA THR A 4 -17.83 17.96 -33.91
C THR A 4 -16.64 17.12 -33.44
N LEU A 5 -15.48 17.77 -33.25
CA LEU A 5 -14.28 17.15 -32.70
C LEU A 5 -14.53 16.79 -31.23
N LYS A 6 -14.73 15.50 -30.95
CA LYS A 6 -14.75 14.96 -29.58
C LYS A 6 -13.40 15.22 -28.92
N LYS A 7 -13.40 16.12 -27.93
CA LYS A 7 -12.28 16.36 -27.01
C LYS A 7 -12.00 15.05 -26.26
N LYS A 8 -10.96 14.30 -26.65
CA LYS A 8 -10.46 13.14 -25.90
C LYS A 8 -9.96 13.66 -24.56
N ASN A 9 -10.58 13.24 -23.45
CA ASN A 9 -10.06 13.49 -22.11
C ASN A 9 -8.70 12.78 -21.97
N VAL A 10 -7.63 13.54 -21.80
CA VAL A 10 -6.22 13.09 -21.74
C VAL A 10 -5.81 12.69 -20.30
N PHE A 11 -6.75 12.64 -19.36
CA PHE A 11 -6.45 12.34 -17.94
C PHE A 11 -6.81 10.90 -17.60
N ASN A 12 -5.99 9.94 -18.05
CA ASN A 12 -5.95 8.64 -17.41
C ASN A 12 -5.24 8.80 -16.06
N HIS A 13 -6.00 9.02 -14.99
CA HIS A 13 -5.46 8.82 -13.64
C HIS A 13 -5.15 7.33 -13.50
N HIS A 14 -3.89 6.95 -13.72
CA HIS A 14 -3.41 5.62 -13.33
C HIS A 14 -3.56 5.49 -11.82
N GLN A 15 -4.64 4.85 -11.37
CA GLN A 15 -4.82 4.50 -9.97
C GLN A 15 -3.67 3.59 -9.54
N LEU A 16 -3.03 3.94 -8.43
CA LEU A 16 -1.98 3.11 -7.85
C LEU A 16 -2.62 1.85 -7.28
N HIS A 17 -2.16 0.69 -7.75
CA HIS A 17 -2.50 -0.59 -7.15
C HIS A 17 -1.97 -0.64 -5.71
N LYS A 18 -2.75 -1.27 -4.80
CA LYS A 18 -2.44 -1.32 -3.37
C LYS A 18 -2.51 -2.74 -2.84
N CYS A 19 -1.53 -3.08 -2.03
CA CYS A 19 -1.37 -4.31 -1.28
C CYS A 19 -2.02 -4.13 0.10
N PRO A 20 -3.10 -4.88 0.42
CA PRO A 20 -3.70 -4.89 1.75
C PRO A 20 -2.69 -5.29 2.82
N THR A 21 -2.67 -4.59 3.95
CA THR A 21 -1.75 -4.91 5.05
C THR A 21 -2.31 -5.94 6.02
N GLY A 22 -3.62 -6.16 6.01
CA GLY A 22 -4.33 -6.97 7.00
C GLY A 22 -4.40 -6.32 8.38
N ILE A 23 -3.92 -5.08 8.54
CA ILE A 23 -3.95 -4.35 9.81
C ILE A 23 -5.28 -3.61 9.91
N LYS A 24 -6.09 -3.99 10.90
CA LYS A 24 -7.42 -3.39 11.15
C LYS A 24 -7.32 -1.87 11.24
N GLY A 25 -8.20 -1.16 10.53
CA GLY A 25 -8.23 0.30 10.48
C GLY A 25 -7.16 0.92 9.58
N PHE A 26 -5.97 0.33 9.43
CA PHE A 26 -4.93 0.88 8.55
C PHE A 26 -5.33 0.78 7.07
N ASP A 27 -5.84 -0.37 6.65
CA ASP A 27 -6.29 -0.57 5.26
C ASP A 27 -7.50 0.31 4.93
N GLU A 28 -8.34 0.62 5.92
CA GLU A 28 -9.47 1.54 5.77
C GLU A 28 -8.99 2.99 5.59
N VAL A 29 -8.08 3.44 6.45
CA VAL A 29 -7.49 4.79 6.39
C VAL A 29 -6.72 5.00 5.09
N THR A 30 -5.96 3.98 4.67
CA THR A 30 -5.18 4.03 3.43
C THR A 30 -5.99 3.69 2.19
N GLN A 31 -7.27 3.31 2.32
CA GLN A 31 -8.14 2.91 1.22
C GLN A 31 -7.52 1.78 0.36
N GLY A 32 -7.18 0.66 1.00
CA GLY A 32 -6.70 -0.57 0.36
C GLY A 32 -5.26 -0.97 0.69
N GLY A 33 -4.60 -0.30 1.63
CA GLY A 33 -3.26 -0.67 2.09
C GLY A 33 -2.13 0.13 1.41
N LEU A 34 -0.97 -0.51 1.25
CA LEU A 34 0.26 0.13 0.78
C LEU A 34 0.38 0.09 -0.75
N PRO A 35 0.98 1.10 -1.40
CA PRO A 35 1.22 1.06 -2.84
C PRO A 35 2.05 -0.16 -3.24
N GLU A 36 1.55 -0.95 -4.20
CA GLU A 36 2.26 -2.13 -4.70
C GLU A 36 3.58 -1.76 -5.39
N ASN A 37 4.56 -2.66 -5.30
CA ASN A 37 5.86 -2.55 -5.96
C ASN A 37 6.63 -1.26 -5.63
N ARG A 38 6.41 -0.71 -4.44
CA ARG A 38 7.01 0.53 -3.96
C ARG A 38 7.39 0.43 -2.48
N THR A 39 8.42 1.16 -2.10
CA THR A 39 8.81 1.29 -0.69
C THR A 39 7.92 2.30 0.01
N THR A 40 7.43 1.96 1.21
CA THR A 40 6.73 2.88 2.11
C THR A 40 7.59 3.17 3.34
N LEU A 41 7.81 4.46 3.64
CA LEU A 41 8.54 4.89 4.83
C LEU A 41 7.59 5.10 6.01
N PHE A 42 7.81 4.37 7.09
CA PHE A 42 7.17 4.60 8.38
C PHE A 42 8.13 5.31 9.33
N SER A 43 7.81 6.55 9.70
CA SER A 43 8.62 7.38 10.61
C SER A 43 7.80 7.75 11.85
N GLY A 44 8.49 7.89 12.99
CA GLY A 44 7.88 8.20 14.28
C GLY A 44 8.87 8.04 15.43
N GLY A 45 8.54 8.62 16.59
CA GLY A 45 9.36 8.57 17.80
C GLY A 45 9.61 7.15 18.34
N THR A 46 10.41 7.03 19.40
CA THR A 46 10.61 5.75 20.09
C THR A 46 9.28 5.20 20.61
N GLY A 47 9.11 3.87 20.57
CA GLY A 47 7.91 3.21 21.08
C GLY A 47 6.62 3.37 20.25
N THR A 48 6.65 4.05 19.09
CA THR A 48 5.43 4.27 18.28
C THR A 48 4.95 3.05 17.47
N GLY A 49 5.56 1.87 17.66
CA GLY A 49 5.11 0.64 17.03
C GLY A 49 5.55 0.41 15.57
N LYS A 50 6.58 1.12 15.06
CA LYS A 50 7.06 0.95 13.66
C LYS A 50 7.49 -0.48 13.34
N THR A 51 8.31 -1.09 14.20
CA THR A 51 8.75 -2.48 14.04
C THR A 51 7.57 -3.45 14.11
N LEU A 52 6.65 -3.21 15.05
CA LEU A 52 5.42 -4.00 15.18
C LEU A 52 4.54 -3.91 13.93
N LEU A 53 4.41 -2.72 13.34
CA LEU A 53 3.66 -2.52 12.09
C LEU A 53 4.28 -3.33 10.94
N GLY A 54 5.60 -3.24 10.75
CA GLY A 54 6.30 -3.99 9.71
C GLY A 54 6.19 -5.51 9.89
N ILE A 55 6.36 -6.00 11.12
CA ILE A 55 6.22 -7.43 11.42
C ILE A 55 4.77 -7.90 11.22
N ASN A 56 3.77 -7.15 11.68
CA ASN A 56 2.36 -7.50 11.47
C ASN A 56 2.01 -7.55 9.99
N PHE A 57 2.55 -6.64 9.17
CA PHE A 57 2.37 -6.68 7.72
C PHE A 57 2.88 -8.00 7.13
N LEU A 58 4.08 -8.45 7.51
CA LEU A 58 4.65 -9.72 7.03
C LEU A 58 3.87 -10.95 7.54
N ILE A 59 3.49 -10.96 8.82
CA ILE A 59 2.70 -12.06 9.41
C ILE A 59 1.34 -12.18 8.72
N ASN A 60 0.66 -11.05 8.48
CA ASN A 60 -0.61 -11.02 7.79
C ASN A 60 -0.47 -11.46 6.32
N GLY A 61 0.58 -11.00 5.63
CA GLY A 61 0.92 -11.46 4.28
C GLY A 61 1.04 -12.98 4.21
N ALA A 62 1.84 -13.56 5.11
CA ALA A 62 2.05 -15.00 5.15
C ALA A 62 0.77 -15.78 5.54
N SER A 63 0.05 -15.31 6.56
CA SER A 63 -1.06 -16.07 7.17
C SER A 63 -2.37 -15.94 6.40
N ASN A 64 -2.66 -14.76 5.85
CA ASN A 64 -3.96 -14.45 5.25
C ASN A 64 -3.92 -14.39 3.72
N TYR A 65 -2.75 -14.14 3.13
CA TYR A 65 -2.59 -13.91 1.69
C TYR A 65 -1.63 -14.91 1.02
N ASN A 66 -0.99 -15.80 1.80
CA ASN A 66 0.01 -16.75 1.32
C ASN A 66 1.18 -16.05 0.58
N GLU A 67 1.54 -14.85 1.04
CA GLU A 67 2.64 -14.05 0.50
C GLU A 67 3.89 -14.19 1.38
N PRO A 68 5.03 -14.62 0.82
CA PRO A 68 6.28 -14.74 1.57
C PRO A 68 6.86 -13.35 1.91
N GLY A 69 7.46 -13.24 3.09
CA GLY A 69 8.02 -11.99 3.61
C GLY A 69 9.48 -12.13 4.04
N ILE A 70 10.25 -11.05 3.89
CA ILE A 70 11.62 -10.93 4.41
C ILE A 70 11.64 -9.78 5.42
N PHE A 71 12.15 -10.06 6.61
CA PHE A 71 12.44 -9.05 7.63
C PHE A 71 13.96 -8.88 7.75
N MET A 72 14.44 -7.65 7.60
CA MET A 72 15.84 -7.29 7.81
C MET A 72 15.92 -6.31 8.98
N SER A 73 16.72 -6.66 9.98
CA SER A 73 17.04 -5.81 11.12
C SER A 73 18.51 -5.40 11.06
N PHE A 74 18.79 -4.19 11.51
CA PHE A 74 20.16 -3.68 11.71
C PHE A 74 20.55 -3.60 13.19
N GLU A 75 19.65 -4.05 14.07
CA GLU A 75 19.79 -4.18 15.53
C GLU A 75 19.37 -5.59 15.96
#